data_AF-A0A8K1D1Q3-F1
#
_entry.id   AF-A0A8K1D1Q3-F1
#
_cell.length_a   1.000
_cell.length_b   1.000
_cell.length_c   1.000
_cell.angle_alpha   90.00
_cell.angle_beta   90.00
_cell.angle_gamma   90.00
#
_symmetry.space_group_name_H-M   'P 1'
#
loop_
_entity.id
_entity.type
_entity.pdbx_description
1 polymer ?
#
loop_
_entity_poly.entity_id
_entity_poly.type
_entity_poly.pdbx_seq_one_letter_code
_entity_poly.pdbx_strand_id
1 'polypeptide(L)' 'MRSIFKVIIGLLMLSSAIAIDYVGYMFQSLSILMLSMILAVAGALVGIRGLIEFLGDRFSK' A
#
# COMPACT_ATOMS: atom_id res chain seq x y z
N MET A 1 9.94 16.43 -2.18
CA MET A 1 9.60 15.62 -3.39
C MET A 1 9.69 14.11 -3.13
N ARG A 2 10.71 13.60 -2.43
CA ARG A 2 10.83 12.16 -2.09
C ARG A 2 9.67 11.60 -1.25
N SER A 3 9.10 12.40 -0.34
CA SER A 3 8.01 12.01 0.56
C SER A 3 6.69 11.72 -0.17
N ILE A 4 6.30 12.59 -1.12
CA ILE A 4 5.12 12.37 -1.98
C ILE A 4 5.22 11.08 -2.81
N PHE A 5 6.42 10.75 -3.31
CA PHE A 5 6.63 9.52 -4.08
C PHE A 5 6.36 8.28 -3.24
N LYS A 6 6.74 8.28 -1.97
CA LYS A 6 6.45 7.15 -1.04
C LYS A 6 4.95 7.00 -0.80
N VAL A 7 4.21 8.10 -0.70
CA VAL A 7 2.74 8.07 -0.57
C VAL A 7 2.11 7.45 -1.81
N ILE A 8 2.52 7.89 -3.02
CA ILE A 8 2.01 7.36 -4.29
C ILE A 8 2.30 5.86 -4.41
N ILE A 9 3.51 5.41 -4.06
CA ILE A 9 3.88 4.00 -4.08
C ILE A 9 3.01 3.18 -3.12
N GLY A 10 2.80 3.67 -1.88
CA GLY A 10 1.91 3.00 -0.93
C GLY A 10 0.48 2.88 -1.45
N LEU A 11 -0.03 3.92 -2.11
CA LEU A 11 -1.36 3.94 -2.74
C LEU A 11 -1.45 2.93 -3.89
N LEU A 12 -0.44 2.88 -4.77
CA LEU A 12 -0.34 1.91 -5.86
C LEU A 12 -0.32 0.47 -5.34
N MET A 13 0.46 0.21 -4.27
CA MET A 13 0.53 -1.11 -3.65
C MET A 13 -0.84 -1.53 -3.08
N LEU A 14 -1.55 -0.62 -2.41
CA LEU A 14 -2.90 -0.89 -1.91
C LEU A 14 -3.89 -1.18 -3.06
N SER A 15 -3.86 -0.38 -4.13
CA SER A 15 -4.71 -0.64 -5.31
C SER A 15 -4.41 -1.99 -5.95
N SER A 16 -3.14 -2.39 -6.04
CA SER A 16 -2.75 -3.69 -6.56
C SER A 16 -3.16 -4.85 -5.65
N ALA A 17 -3.11 -4.67 -4.32
CA ALA A 17 -3.59 -5.66 -3.37
C ALA A 17 -5.08 -5.92 -3.55
N ILE A 18 -5.90 -4.88 -3.70
CA ILE A 18 -7.35 -5.01 -3.96
C ILE A 18 -7.61 -5.82 -5.25
N ALA A 19 -6.84 -5.56 -6.31
CA ALA A 19 -6.96 -6.32 -7.55
C ALA A 19 -6.59 -7.81 -7.36
N ILE A 20 -5.55 -8.11 -6.59
CA ILE A 20 -5.15 -9.49 -6.30
C ILE A 20 -6.17 -10.18 -5.39
N ASP A 21 -6.80 -9.47 -4.46
CA ASP A 21 -7.89 -9.99 -3.63
C ASP A 21 -9.07 -10.45 -4.49
N TYR A 22 -9.45 -9.64 -5.47
CA TYR A 22 -10.51 -10.01 -6.42
C TYR A 22 -10.15 -11.28 -7.20
N VAL A 23 -8.90 -11.39 -7.66
CA VAL A 23 -8.39 -12.58 -8.34
C VAL A 23 -8.41 -13.79 -7.38
N GLY A 24 -7.92 -13.64 -6.15
CA GLY A 24 -7.90 -14.69 -5.14
C GLY A 24 -9.30 -15.21 -4.81
N TYR A 25 -10.28 -14.30 -4.74
CA TYR A 25 -11.69 -14.66 -4.57
C TYR A 25 -12.23 -15.47 -5.75
N MET A 26 -11.95 -15.05 -7.00
CA MET A 26 -12.41 -15.79 -8.19
C MET A 26 -11.85 -17.22 -8.25
N PHE A 27 -10.60 -17.42 -7.85
CA PHE A 27 -9.96 -18.74 -7.82
C PHE A 27 -10.19 -19.53 -6.52
N GLN A 28 -10.90 -18.96 -5.54
CA GLN A 28 -11.06 -19.52 -4.18
C GLN A 28 -9.72 -19.96 -3.55
N SER A 29 -8.64 -19.28 -3.90
CA SER A 29 -7.28 -19.69 -3.54
C SER A 29 -6.81 -18.96 -2.31
N LEU A 30 -6.78 -19.65 -1.17
CA LEU A 30 -6.35 -19.10 0.11
C LEU A 30 -4.92 -18.53 0.05
N SER A 31 -4.04 -19.14 -0.76
CA SER A 31 -2.67 -18.67 -0.97
C SER A 31 -2.62 -17.30 -1.64
N ILE A 32 -3.49 -17.04 -2.62
CA ILE A 32 -3.54 -15.75 -3.33
C ILE A 32 -4.09 -14.66 -2.40
N LEU A 33 -5.12 -14.97 -1.61
CA LEU A 33 -5.62 -14.05 -0.58
C LEU A 33 -4.56 -13.73 0.48
N MET A 34 -3.76 -14.71 0.91
CA MET A 34 -2.65 -14.45 1.84
C MET A 34 -1.60 -13.52 1.24
N LEU A 35 -1.24 -13.70 -0.03
CA LEU A 35 -0.30 -12.80 -0.72
C LEU A 35 -0.85 -11.38 -0.86
N SER A 36 -2.14 -11.25 -1.19
CA SER A 36 -2.84 -9.97 -1.21
C SER A 36 -2.79 -9.27 0.14
N MET A 37 -3.06 -10.00 1.24
CA MET A 37 -3.00 -9.46 2.59
C MET A 37 -1.60 -8.94 2.96
N ILE A 38 -0.55 -9.70 2.64
CA ILE A 38 0.84 -9.27 2.89
C ILE A 38 1.14 -8.00 2.10
N LEU A 39 0.73 -7.94 0.84
CA LEU A 39 0.92 -6.76 -0.01
C LEU A 39 0.15 -5.55 0.51
N ALA A 40 -1.08 -5.74 0.99
CA ALA A 40 -1.89 -4.70 1.60
C ALA A 40 -1.23 -4.13 2.86
N VAL A 41 -0.73 -4.99 3.76
CA VAL A 41 -0.02 -4.56 4.98
C VAL A 41 1.25 -3.80 4.63
N ALA A 42 2.05 -4.31 3.69
CA ALA A 42 3.25 -3.62 3.22
C ALA A 42 2.92 -2.26 2.60
N GLY A 43 1.90 -2.19 1.74
CA GLY A 43 1.42 -0.95 1.12
C GLY A 43 0.93 0.07 2.14
N ALA A 44 0.18 -0.37 3.15
CA ALA A 44 -0.29 0.47 4.24
C ALA A 44 0.87 1.06 5.05
N LEU A 45 1.86 0.23 5.43
CA LEU A 45 3.04 0.68 6.18
C LEU A 45 3.88 1.69 5.39
N VAL A 46 4.11 1.43 4.09
CA VAL A 46 4.82 2.35 3.20
C VAL A 46 4.04 3.65 3.02
N GLY A 47 2.73 3.57 2.84
CA GLY A 47 1.84 4.72 2.70
C GLY A 47 1.86 5.60 3.94
N ILE A 48 1.65 5.02 5.13
CA ILE A 48 1.68 5.74 6.41
C ILE A 48 3.03 6.42 6.63
N ARG A 49 4.14 5.70 6.39
CA ARG A 49 5.48 6.28 6.54
C ARG A 49 5.72 7.44 5.57
N GLY A 50 5.30 7.29 4.31
CA GLY A 50 5.35 8.36 3.32
C GLY A 50 4.51 9.57 3.74
N LEU A 51 3.34 9.33 4.34
CA LEU A 51 2.43 10.38 4.80
C LEU A 51 3.02 11.15 5.99
N ILE A 52 3.59 10.44 6.96
CA ILE A 52 4.27 11.05 8.12
C ILE A 52 5.45 11.90 7.65
N GLU A 53 6.28 11.39 6.74
CA GLU A 53 7.39 12.17 6.18
C GLU A 53 6.90 13.40 5.40
N PHE A 54 5.82 13.26 4.63
CA PHE A 54 5.24 14.38 3.88
C PHE A 54 4.66 15.47 4.79
N LEU A 55 3.93 15.09 5.84
CA LEU A 55 3.40 16.02 6.81
C LEU A 55 4.53 16.66 7.63
N GLY A 56 5.53 15.88 8.05
CA GLY A 56 6.72 16.40 8.73
C GLY A 56 7.49 17.44 7.91
N ASP A 57 7.72 17.17 6.63
CA ASP A 57 8.34 18.14 5.70
C ASP A 57 7.51 19.43 5.54
N ARG A 58 6.18 19.34 5.66
CA ARG A 58 5.24 20.46 5.48
C ARG A 58 5.02 21.28 6.74
N PHE A 59 5.04 20.68 7.93
CA PHE A 59 4.78 21.35 9.22
C PHE A 59 6.07 21.78 9.94
N SER A 60 7.25 21.28 9.55
CA SER A 60 8.54 21.71 10.10
C SER A 60 9.13 22.95 9.39
N LYS A 61 8.40 23.53 8.43
CA LYS A 61 8.68 24.83 7.80
C LYS A 61 7.58 25.80 8.21
#